data_AF-A0A497TAP0-F1
#
_entry.id   AF-A0A497TAP0-F1
#
_cell.length_a   1.000
_cell.length_b   1.000
_cell.length_c   1.000
_cell.angle_alpha   90.00
_cell.angle_beta   90.00
_cell.angle_gamma   90.00
#
_symmetry.space_group_name_H-M   'P 1'
#
loop_
_entity.id
_entity.type
_entity.pdbx_description
1 polymer ?
#
loop_
_entity_poly.entity_id
_entity_poly.type
_entity_poly.pdbx_seq_one_letter_code
_entity_poly.pdbx_strand_id
1 'polypeptide(L)'
;MINTNILLHFIMPQILVNLTDYENAIVTIVKGKHNFKNKNEAIRHIIREYEIEFLEPELRPEFIKRMEKVQREPTVKVDNMWDFFGVERD
;
A
#
# COMPACT_ATOMS: atom_id res chain seq x y z
N MET A 1 23.77 -4.40 30.91
CA MET A 1 22.30 -4.50 30.75
C MET A 1 21.83 -3.33 29.88
N ILE A 2 21.79 -3.52 28.56
CA ILE A 2 21.29 -2.47 27.64
C ILE A 2 19.76 -2.67 27.58
N ASN A 3 19.02 -1.63 27.93
CA ASN A 3 17.56 -1.65 28.00
C ASN A 3 17.01 -1.79 26.57
N THR A 4 16.54 -2.98 26.21
CA THR A 4 16.03 -3.36 24.88
C THR A 4 14.70 -2.68 24.50
N ASN A 5 14.16 -1.80 25.36
CA ASN A 5 12.84 -1.17 25.16
C ASN A 5 12.82 0.09 24.27
N ILE A 6 13.92 0.49 23.63
CA ILE A 6 13.95 1.73 22.80
C ILE A 6 14.05 1.43 21.28
N LEU A 7 14.30 0.19 20.86
CA LEU A 7 14.65 -0.13 19.46
C LEU A 7 13.51 -0.66 18.57
N LEU A 8 12.25 -0.53 19.01
CA LEU A 8 11.06 -0.82 18.17
C LEU A 8 10.26 0.46 17.88
N HIS A 9 10.92 1.59 17.65
CA HIS A 9 10.27 2.69 16.95
C HIS A 9 10.07 2.22 15.50
N PHE A 10 8.84 1.81 15.16
CA PHE A 10 8.43 1.57 13.77
C PHE A 10 8.86 2.79 12.96
N ILE A 11 9.93 2.67 12.16
CA ILE A 11 10.42 3.79 11.36
C ILE A 11 9.40 3.97 10.24
N MET A 12 8.55 5.00 10.36
CA MET A 12 7.64 5.36 9.29
C MET A 12 8.47 5.77 8.07
N PRO A 13 8.27 5.15 6.89
CA PRO A 13 8.99 5.54 5.69
C PRO A 13 8.75 7.02 5.39
N GLN A 14 9.83 7.74 5.08
CA GLN A 14 9.79 9.14 4.71
C GLN A 14 10.39 9.31 3.31
N ILE A 15 9.81 10.21 2.53
CA ILE A 15 10.31 10.57 1.21
C ILE A 15 10.50 12.08 1.13
N LEU A 16 11.55 12.52 0.42
CA LEU A 16 11.73 13.90 0.01
C LEU A 16 11.47 13.97 -1.49
N VAL A 17 10.57 14.85 -1.90
CA VAL A 17 10.19 15.04 -3.31
C VAL A 17 10.35 16.50 -3.68
N ASN A 18 10.98 16.75 -4.83
CA ASN A 18 11.03 18.06 -5.44
C ASN A 18 9.79 18.20 -6.33
N LEU A 19 9.00 19.23 -6.09
CA LEU A 19 7.82 19.55 -6.88
C LEU A 19 8.13 20.73 -7.78
N THR A 20 7.63 20.68 -9.01
CA THR A 20 7.49 21.86 -9.85
C THR A 20 6.51 22.86 -9.22
N ASP A 21 6.56 24.12 -9.66
CA ASP A 21 5.62 25.15 -9.18
C ASP A 21 4.15 24.74 -9.40
N TYR A 22 3.87 24.09 -10.52
CA TYR A 22 2.55 23.59 -10.86
C TYR A 22 2.08 22.47 -9.92
N GLU A 23 2.90 21.46 -9.67
CA GLU A 23 2.57 20.37 -8.73
C GLU A 23 2.37 20.91 -7.31
N ASN A 24 3.21 21.86 -6.89
CA ASN A 24 3.08 22.52 -5.59
C ASN A 24 1.77 23.33 -5.47
N ALA A 25 1.32 23.97 -6.55
CA ALA A 25 0.02 24.64 -6.60
C ALA A 25 -1.13 23.63 -6.45
N ILE A 26 -1.09 22.51 -7.16
CA ILE A 26 -2.09 21.42 -7.02
C ILE A 26 -2.17 20.94 -5.57
N VAL A 27 -1.03 20.60 -4.96
CA VAL A 27 -0.99 20.14 -3.56
C VAL A 27 -1.56 21.19 -2.61
N THR A 28 -1.33 22.48 -2.87
CA THR A 28 -1.87 23.59 -2.07
C THR A 28 -3.39 23.71 -2.22
N ILE A 29 -3.92 23.54 -3.43
CA ILE A 29 -5.38 23.53 -3.69
C ILE A 29 -6.03 22.37 -2.95
N VAL A 30 -5.49 21.15 -3.06
CA VAL A 30 -6.01 19.96 -2.35
C VAL A 30 -5.96 20.17 -0.83
N LYS A 31 -4.84 20.71 -0.31
CA LYS A 31 -4.72 21.07 1.11
C LYS A 31 -5.86 22.00 1.55
N GLY A 32 -6.12 23.06 0.77
CA GLY A 32 -7.19 24.01 1.07
C GLY A 32 -8.58 23.38 1.02
N LYS A 33 -8.89 22.63 -0.05
CA LYS A 33 -10.18 21.97 -0.29
C LYS A 33 -10.60 21.05 0.86
N HIS A 34 -9.66 20.30 1.43
CA HIS A 34 -9.91 19.34 2.50
C HIS A 34 -9.54 19.88 3.90
N ASN A 35 -9.19 21.17 4.00
CA ASN A 35 -8.76 21.83 5.24
C ASN A 35 -7.61 21.10 5.96
N PHE A 36 -6.65 20.56 5.20
CA PHE A 36 -5.51 19.85 5.77
C PHE A 36 -4.50 20.81 6.41
N LYS A 37 -3.89 20.35 7.50
CA LYS A 37 -2.97 21.15 8.31
C LYS A 37 -1.66 21.43 7.56
N ASN A 38 -1.17 20.46 6.79
CA ASN A 38 0.11 20.53 6.07
C ASN A 38 0.02 19.88 4.68
N LYS A 39 1.05 20.11 3.85
CA LYS A 39 1.12 19.54 2.49
C LYS A 39 1.29 18.01 2.50
N ASN A 40 1.89 17.43 3.54
CA ASN A 40 2.06 15.98 3.64
C ASN A 40 0.72 15.25 3.79
N GLU A 41 -0.23 15.82 4.51
CA GLU A 41 -1.61 15.32 4.59
C GLU A 41 -2.29 15.34 3.20
N ALA A 42 -2.12 16.43 2.45
CA ALA A 42 -2.65 16.53 1.09
C ALA A 42 -2.03 15.49 0.14
N ILE A 43 -0.71 15.32 0.18
CA ILE A 43 -0.01 14.30 -0.63
C ILE A 43 -0.48 12.90 -0.27
N ARG A 44 -0.64 12.57 1.02
CA ARG A 44 -1.17 11.26 1.43
C ARG A 44 -2.60 11.04 0.93
N HIS A 45 -3.42 12.08 0.88
CA HIS A 45 -4.76 11.97 0.31
C HIS A 45 -4.69 11.71 -1.20
N ILE A 46 -3.89 12.46 -1.96
CA ILE A 46 -3.69 12.24 -3.41
C ILE A 46 -3.25 10.81 -3.71
N ILE A 47 -2.31 10.26 -2.93
CA ILE A 47 -1.86 8.86 -3.08
C ILE A 47 -3.02 7.88 -2.87
N ARG A 48 -3.89 8.11 -1.88
CA ARG A 48 -5.06 7.25 -1.62
C ARG A 48 -6.09 7.35 -2.72
N GLU A 49 -6.38 8.54 -3.22
CA GLU A 49 -7.29 8.70 -4.35
C GLU A 49 -6.73 7.99 -5.59
N TYR A 50 -5.42 8.08 -5.83
CA TYR A 50 -4.76 7.32 -6.90
C TYR A 50 -4.89 5.79 -6.69
N GLU A 51 -4.76 5.32 -5.45
CA GLU A 51 -4.95 3.91 -5.11
C GLU A 51 -6.38 3.41 -5.39
N ILE A 52 -7.38 4.23 -5.07
CA ILE A 52 -8.78 3.85 -5.25
C ILE A 52 -9.15 3.88 -6.74
N GLU A 53 -8.76 4.94 -7.45
CA GLU A 53 -9.21 5.22 -8.82
C GLU A 53 -8.37 4.51 -9.88
N PHE A 54 -7.07 4.23 -9.63
CA PHE A 54 -6.15 3.79 -10.67
C PHE A 54 -5.34 2.52 -10.35
N LEU A 55 -5.21 2.11 -9.09
CA LEU A 55 -4.52 0.85 -8.78
C LEU A 55 -5.44 -0.35 -8.98
N GLU A 56 -5.09 -1.17 -9.97
CA GLU A 56 -5.61 -2.53 -10.14
C GLU A 56 -5.39 -3.34 -8.84
N PRO A 57 -6.32 -4.23 -8.43
CA PRO A 57 -6.23 -4.99 -7.19
C PRO A 57 -4.89 -5.72 -7.00
N GLU A 58 -4.29 -6.22 -8.08
CA GLU A 58 -3.03 -6.95 -8.09
C GLU A 58 -1.81 -6.09 -7.76
N LEU A 59 -1.91 -4.77 -7.95
CA LEU A 59 -0.82 -3.82 -7.70
C LEU A 59 -0.88 -3.21 -6.30
N ARG A 60 -1.93 -3.49 -5.53
CA ARG A 60 -2.09 -2.94 -4.18
C ARG A 60 -1.02 -3.50 -3.23
N PRO A 61 -0.45 -2.68 -2.33
CA PRO A 61 0.60 -3.13 -1.43
C PRO A 61 0.23 -4.35 -0.57
N GLU A 62 -1.03 -4.49 -0.16
CA GLU A 62 -1.53 -5.65 0.59
C GLU A 62 -1.59 -6.92 -0.24
N PHE A 63 -1.92 -6.80 -1.54
CA PHE A 63 -1.92 -7.93 -2.45
C PHE A 63 -0.49 -8.40 -2.70
N ILE A 64 0.43 -7.48 -3.00
CA ILE A 64 1.85 -7.78 -3.17
C ILE A 64 2.41 -8.50 -1.93
N LYS A 65 2.15 -7.97 -0.72
CA LYS A 65 2.57 -8.61 0.54
C LYS A 65 1.96 -10.00 0.76
N ARG A 66 0.72 -10.23 0.32
CA ARG A 66 0.09 -11.56 0.39
C ARG A 66 0.79 -12.52 -0.57
N MET A 67 1.03 -12.10 -1.80
CA MET A 67 1.68 -12.92 -2.81
C MET A 67 3.13 -13.26 -2.44
N GLU A 68 3.88 -12.32 -1.86
CA GLU A 68 5.22 -12.57 -1.32
C GLU A 68 5.23 -13.63 -0.21
N LYS A 69 4.16 -13.73 0.58
CA LYS A 69 4.01 -14.79 1.59
C LYS A 69 3.71 -16.13 0.92
N VAL A 70 2.74 -16.17 0.01
CA VAL A 70 2.35 -17.37 -0.73
C VAL A 70 3.53 -17.94 -1.52
N GLN A 71 4.37 -17.10 -2.12
CA GLN A 71 5.56 -17.54 -2.86
C GLN A 71 6.57 -18.32 -1.98
N ARG A 72 6.57 -18.09 -0.67
CA ARG A 72 7.45 -18.79 0.28
C ARG A 72 6.84 -20.09 0.80
N GLU A 73 5.56 -20.33 0.53
CA GLU A 73 4.88 -21.56 0.96
C GLU A 73 5.31 -22.74 0.07
N PRO A 74 5.37 -23.97 0.62
CA PRO A 74 5.68 -25.15 -0.17
C PRO A 74 4.66 -25.35 -1.29
N THR A 75 5.13 -25.60 -2.51
CA THR A 75 4.24 -25.92 -3.62
C THR A 75 3.59 -27.29 -3.39
N VAL A 76 2.26 -27.35 -3.54
CA VAL A 76 1.49 -28.60 -3.49
C VAL A 76 1.15 -29.01 -4.92
N LYS A 77 1.40 -30.28 -5.26
CA LYS A 77 0.95 -30.86 -6.52
C LYS A 77 -0.54 -31.15 -6.42
N VAL A 78 -1.33 -30.57 -7.32
CA VAL A 78 -2.78 -30.75 -7.38
C VAL A 78 -3.12 -31.54 -8.64
N ASP A 79 -3.66 -32.76 -8.48
CA ASP A 79 -4.04 -33.62 -9.60
C ASP A 79 -5.44 -33.28 -10.15
N ASN A 80 -6.37 -32.89 -9.28
CA ASN A 80 -7.69 -32.37 -9.65
C ASN A 80 -8.00 -31.09 -8.87
N MET A 81 -8.14 -29.99 -9.59
CA MET A 81 -8.37 -28.66 -9.01
C MET A 81 -9.72 -28.58 -8.27
N TRP A 82 -10.75 -29.28 -8.77
CA TRP A 82 -12.11 -29.20 -8.23
C TRP A 82 -12.24 -29.94 -6.91
N ASP A 83 -11.67 -31.15 -6.84
CA ASP A 83 -11.59 -31.93 -5.60
C ASP A 83 -10.77 -31.19 -4.54
N PHE A 84 -9.67 -30.54 -4.96
CA PHE A 84 -8.80 -29.78 -4.07
C PHE A 84 -9.50 -28.57 -3.44
N PHE A 85 -10.31 -27.85 -4.21
CA PHE A 85 -11.07 -26.70 -3.71
C PHE A 85 -12.47 -27.06 -3.17
N GLY A 86 -12.87 -28.33 -3.25
CA GLY A 86 -14.17 -28.80 -2.76
C GLY A 86 -15.36 -28.19 -3.49
N VAL A 87 -15.22 -27.88 -4.78
CA VAL A 87 -16.27 -27.27 -5.61
C VAL A 87 -16.78 -28.28 -6.64
N GLU A 88 -18.10 -28.44 -6.69
CA GLU A 88 -18.77 -29.22 -7.74
C GLU A 88 -18.67 -28.48 -9.09
N ARG A 89 -18.55 -29.23 -10.19
CA ARG A 89 -18.69 -28.65 -11.53
C ARG A 89 -20.16 -28.64 -11.91
N ASP A 90 -20.67 -27.47 -12.26
CA ASP A 90 -21.94 -27.33 -12.99
C ASP A 90 -21.84 -27.89 -14.42
#